data_AF-A0A971WYN4-F1
#
_entry.id   AF-A0A971WYN4-F1
#
_cell.length_a   1.000
_cell.length_b   1.000
_cell.length_c   1.000
_cell.angle_alpha   90.00
_cell.angle_beta   90.00
_cell.angle_gamma   90.00
#
_symmetry.space_group_name_H-M   'P 1'
#
loop_
_entity.id
_entity.type
_entity.pdbx_description
1 polymer ?
#
loop_
_entity_poly.entity_id
_entity_poly.type
_entity_poly.pdbx_seq_one_letter_code
_entity_poly.pdbx_strand_id
1 'polypeptide(L)'
;MSDAYAADQKDSLVTPTSDTTVLLDLVGLVYATISEQQPWSSLATGLQQHLGAKAVSITLYHSPELSHDIQVMACEPGDQVDWLAVERSYREHFAHIDALHPKQVKPGQVVVLDTPMIDPECADYFARLGIYGSLRTCFNDPTSQMRCWVDIVRGSTQAANATSDAYARELLEVLAPHLSRALGLYAKLQQHKMHQDIYAMGLDHLALGCLMLDGQAHVLCANQAANDILRPDVGLSIAGQRLLAQDTQVQHELNQAIDNAIQLRATPQYSDEMRLLRVPLIDGMLLGLLVTPAPWLPHYQGQHVPQVIIYVVSLGDTRNSQAAAQSTHASAAVARLFGLTPQESKLALLLAAGSSMNEAAEQLGVAISAARNYSKNIYAKLNIRGQNDLIRLISKSFALLR
;
A
#
# COMPACT_ATOMS: atom_id res chain seq x y z
N MET A 1 68.09 20.07 47.41
CA MET A 1 67.81 18.67 47.74
C MET A 1 66.45 18.39 47.11
N SER A 2 66.39 17.89 45.87
CA SER A 2 66.62 16.49 45.47
C SER A 2 65.59 15.59 46.14
N ASP A 3 64.89 14.68 45.50
CA ASP A 3 64.61 14.30 44.11
C ASP A 3 63.46 13.28 44.24
N ALA A 4 62.76 13.04 43.13
CA ALA A 4 62.13 11.77 42.77
C ALA A 4 61.11 11.13 43.73
N TYR A 5 59.83 11.12 43.32
CA TYR A 5 59.24 9.89 42.79
C TYR A 5 57.95 10.22 42.02
N ALA A 6 58.06 10.17 40.70
CA ALA A 6 56.96 10.02 39.78
C ALA A 6 56.74 8.52 39.53
N ALA A 7 55.49 8.06 39.62
CA ALA A 7 54.92 6.95 38.84
C ALA A 7 53.41 6.92 39.14
N ASP A 8 52.59 7.52 38.29
CA ASP A 8 51.97 6.87 37.14
C ASP A 8 50.58 6.32 37.51
N GLN A 9 49.58 7.20 37.38
CA GLN A 9 48.18 6.85 37.29
C GLN A 9 47.49 7.93 36.44
N LYS A 10 47.87 7.99 35.16
CA LYS A 10 46.97 8.50 34.12
C LYS A 10 46.03 7.37 33.77
N ASP A 11 44.98 7.21 34.58
CA ASP A 11 43.81 6.46 34.16
C ASP A 11 43.26 7.18 32.93
N SER A 12 43.42 6.51 31.80
CA SER A 12 43.03 6.99 30.50
C SER A 12 41.51 7.00 30.47
N LEU A 13 40.92 8.19 30.50
CA LEU A 13 39.54 8.43 30.12
C LEU A 13 39.37 7.97 28.66
N VAL A 14 39.00 6.70 28.51
CA VAL A 14 38.51 6.11 27.26
C VAL A 14 37.29 6.93 26.85
N THR A 15 37.37 7.62 25.72
CA THR A 15 36.29 8.42 25.10
C THR A 15 35.14 7.50 24.67
N PRO A 16 33.97 7.52 25.34
CA PRO A 16 32.83 6.65 25.01
C PRO A 16 31.78 7.34 24.12
N THR A 17 32.08 8.50 23.56
CA THR A 17 31.10 9.38 22.91
C THR A 17 30.90 9.15 21.41
N SER A 18 31.85 8.54 20.67
CA SER A 18 31.70 8.31 19.23
C SER A 18 30.78 7.13 18.91
N ASP A 19 31.02 5.99 19.56
CA ASP A 19 30.38 4.73 19.16
C ASP A 19 28.91 4.66 19.57
N THR A 20 28.57 5.28 20.71
CA THR A 20 27.18 5.39 21.16
C THR A 20 26.35 6.27 20.23
N THR A 21 26.89 7.39 19.77
CA THR A 21 26.19 8.29 18.83
C THR A 21 25.93 7.58 17.51
N VAL A 22 26.93 6.89 16.96
CA VAL A 22 26.76 6.14 15.70
C VAL A 22 25.72 5.03 15.85
N LEU A 23 25.73 4.28 16.95
CA LEU A 23 24.72 3.26 17.20
C LEU A 23 23.30 3.85 17.26
N LEU A 24 23.12 4.98 17.95
CA LEU A 24 21.83 5.65 18.03
C LEU A 24 21.36 6.16 16.67
N ASP A 25 22.27 6.68 15.84
CA ASP A 25 21.97 7.10 14.48
C ASP A 25 21.51 5.92 13.62
N LEU A 26 22.22 4.78 13.67
CA LEU A 26 21.84 3.56 12.96
C LEU A 26 20.49 3.02 13.44
N VAL A 27 20.21 3.04 14.75
CA VAL A 27 18.89 2.68 15.29
C VAL A 27 17.81 3.64 14.76
N GLY A 28 18.10 4.94 14.66
CA GLY A 28 17.22 5.90 14.01
C GLY A 28 16.90 5.51 12.57
N LEU A 29 17.91 5.13 11.78
CA LEU A 29 17.74 4.68 10.40
C LEU A 29 16.94 3.37 10.28
N VAL A 30 17.05 2.46 11.26
CA VAL A 30 16.23 1.23 11.31
C VAL A 30 14.73 1.57 11.33
N TYR A 31 14.32 2.59 12.08
CA TYR A 31 12.92 3.01 12.18
C TYR A 31 12.49 4.02 11.12
N ALA A 32 13.42 4.73 10.49
CA ALA A 32 13.15 5.67 9.39
C ALA A 32 12.48 4.97 8.19
N THR A 33 12.68 3.65 8.03
CA THR A 33 12.09 2.80 6.98
C THR A 33 10.60 3.05 6.71
N ILE A 34 9.82 3.38 7.74
CA ILE A 34 8.35 3.59 7.62
C ILE A 34 8.01 4.82 6.78
N SER A 35 8.92 5.80 6.71
CA SER A 35 8.72 7.07 5.99
C SER A 35 9.45 7.09 4.64
N GLU A 36 10.23 6.06 4.32
CA GLU A 36 10.99 5.99 3.07
C GLU A 36 10.13 5.46 1.92
N GLN A 37 10.38 5.97 0.71
CA GLN A 37 9.75 5.41 -0.50
C GLN A 37 10.21 3.96 -0.75
N GLN A 38 11.50 3.68 -0.53
CA GLN A 38 12.08 2.34 -0.57
C GLN A 38 12.58 2.00 0.84
N PRO A 39 11.98 1.01 1.53
CA PRO A 39 12.23 0.77 2.94
C PRO A 39 13.68 0.31 3.19
N TRP A 40 14.31 0.85 4.24
CA TRP A 40 15.70 0.56 4.68
C TRP A 40 16.81 1.02 3.72
N SER A 41 16.52 1.90 2.77
CA SER A 41 17.51 2.49 1.86
C SER A 41 18.57 3.30 2.60
N SER A 42 18.15 4.13 3.56
CA SER A 42 19.07 4.93 4.36
C SER A 42 19.87 4.06 5.32
N LEU A 43 19.27 2.99 5.85
CA LEU A 43 19.97 2.03 6.71
C LEU A 43 21.06 1.29 5.95
N ALA A 44 20.77 0.78 4.73
CA ALA A 44 21.77 0.11 3.90
C ALA A 44 22.95 1.05 3.62
N THR A 45 22.67 2.31 3.29
CA THR A 45 23.69 3.34 3.06
C THR A 45 24.49 3.64 4.33
N GLY A 46 23.83 3.80 5.47
CA GLY A 46 24.49 4.07 6.76
C GLY A 46 25.39 2.92 7.21
N LEU A 47 24.94 1.68 7.05
CA LEU A 47 25.76 0.49 7.34
C LEU A 47 26.94 0.37 6.36
N GLN A 48 26.72 0.63 5.07
CA GLN A 48 27.78 0.60 4.05
C GLN A 48 28.87 1.62 4.37
N GLN A 49 28.51 2.85 4.71
CA GLN A 49 29.47 3.91 5.04
C GLN A 49 30.19 3.66 6.37
N HIS A 50 29.45 3.25 7.41
CA HIS A 50 30.02 3.05 8.75
C HIS A 50 30.98 1.86 8.81
N LEU A 51 30.63 0.76 8.14
CA LEU A 51 31.47 -0.44 8.08
C LEU A 51 32.47 -0.39 6.90
N GLY A 52 32.39 0.65 6.08
CA GLY A 52 33.15 0.81 4.85
C GLY A 52 32.84 -0.24 3.78
N ALA A 53 31.83 -1.09 3.95
CA ALA A 53 31.58 -2.30 3.15
C ALA A 53 31.54 -2.02 1.63
N LYS A 54 31.91 -3.02 0.82
CA LYS A 54 31.80 -2.91 -0.65
C LYS A 54 30.34 -2.70 -1.06
N ALA A 55 29.43 -3.46 -0.45
CA ALA A 55 28.00 -3.26 -0.59
C ALA A 55 27.26 -3.76 0.65
N VAL A 56 26.08 -3.19 0.91
CA VAL A 56 25.13 -3.68 1.91
C VAL A 56 23.79 -3.88 1.23
N SER A 57 23.27 -5.10 1.32
CA SER A 57 21.96 -5.45 0.79
C SER A 57 20.99 -5.79 1.90
N ILE A 58 19.75 -5.33 1.76
CA ILE A 58 18.63 -5.72 2.60
C ILE A 58 17.58 -6.36 1.71
N THR A 59 17.39 -7.66 1.88
CA THR A 59 16.49 -8.45 1.01
C THR A 59 15.26 -8.86 1.79
N LEU A 60 14.09 -8.44 1.35
CA LEU A 60 12.81 -8.91 1.86
C LEU A 60 12.48 -10.23 1.17
N TYR A 61 12.67 -11.33 1.91
CA TYR A 61 12.38 -12.66 1.42
C TYR A 61 10.88 -12.89 1.39
N HIS A 62 10.31 -12.97 0.19
CA HIS A 62 8.92 -13.36 0.03
C HIS A 62 8.82 -14.87 -0.17
N SER A 63 7.60 -15.41 -0.20
CA SER A 63 7.35 -16.85 -0.37
C SER A 63 8.22 -17.45 -1.49
N PRO A 64 8.76 -18.68 -1.36
CA PRO A 64 9.57 -19.34 -2.41
C PRO A 64 8.83 -19.53 -3.75
N GLU A 65 7.53 -19.26 -3.82
CA GLU A 65 6.72 -19.29 -5.04
C GLU A 65 6.80 -17.99 -5.86
N LEU A 66 7.35 -16.90 -5.30
CA LEU A 66 7.56 -15.64 -6.02
C LEU A 66 8.87 -15.70 -6.80
N SER A 67 8.83 -15.18 -8.02
CA SER A 67 9.98 -15.21 -8.95
C SER A 67 11.12 -14.26 -8.55
N HIS A 68 10.87 -13.26 -7.69
CA HIS A 68 11.85 -12.26 -7.28
C HIS A 68 11.58 -11.79 -5.85
N ASP A 69 12.65 -11.63 -5.06
CA ASP A 69 12.58 -10.88 -3.81
C ASP A 69 12.75 -9.39 -4.07
N ILE A 70 12.38 -8.57 -3.09
CA ILE A 70 12.64 -7.13 -3.14
C ILE A 70 13.94 -6.88 -2.40
N GLN A 71 14.96 -6.43 -3.12
CA GLN A 71 16.26 -6.07 -2.58
C GLN A 71 16.46 -4.56 -2.57
N VAL A 72 17.02 -4.06 -1.49
CA VAL A 72 17.53 -2.69 -1.36
C VAL A 72 19.03 -2.78 -1.18
N MET A 73 19.79 -2.05 -1.99
CA MET A 73 21.25 -2.17 -2.03
C MET A 73 21.89 -0.79 -1.92
N ALA A 74 22.94 -0.69 -1.11
CA ALA A 74 23.86 0.44 -1.09
C ALA A 74 25.26 -0.05 -1.42
N CYS A 75 25.97 0.64 -2.32
CA CYS A 75 27.28 0.24 -2.80
C CYS A 75 28.32 1.33 -2.52
N GLU A 76 29.59 0.95 -2.50
CA GLU A 76 30.68 1.90 -2.36
C GLU A 76 30.73 2.91 -3.54
N PRO A 77 31.16 4.17 -3.30
CA PRO A 77 31.27 5.16 -4.36
C PRO A 77 32.23 4.69 -5.48
N GLY A 78 31.75 4.72 -6.72
CA GLY A 78 32.53 4.32 -7.90
C GLY A 78 32.50 2.82 -8.22
N ASP A 79 31.68 2.03 -7.52
CA ASP A 79 31.45 0.63 -7.86
C ASP A 79 30.80 0.49 -9.24
N GLN A 80 31.38 -0.35 -10.10
CA GLN A 80 30.90 -0.60 -11.47
C GLN A 80 30.22 -1.98 -11.61
N VAL A 81 30.05 -2.70 -10.50
CA VAL A 81 29.40 -4.02 -10.49
C VAL A 81 27.92 -3.88 -10.78
N ASP A 82 27.42 -4.64 -11.76
CA ASP A 82 25.98 -4.79 -11.99
C ASP A 82 25.38 -5.77 -10.97
N TRP A 83 25.00 -5.25 -9.80
CA TRP A 83 24.48 -6.06 -8.68
C TRP A 83 23.18 -6.81 -9.01
N LEU A 84 22.36 -6.28 -9.91
CA LEU A 84 21.14 -6.96 -10.37
C LEU A 84 21.50 -8.20 -11.22
N ALA A 85 22.51 -8.09 -12.08
CA ALA A 85 23.03 -9.23 -12.83
C ALA A 85 23.71 -10.25 -11.91
N VAL A 86 24.44 -9.79 -10.88
CA VAL A 86 25.06 -10.66 -9.88
C VAL A 86 24.01 -11.46 -9.12
N GLU A 87 22.94 -10.82 -8.65
CA GLU A 87 21.85 -11.51 -7.95
C GLU A 87 21.17 -12.55 -8.85
N ARG A 88 20.86 -12.19 -10.10
CA ARG A 88 20.26 -13.12 -11.06
C ARG A 88 21.15 -14.33 -11.30
N SER A 89 22.42 -14.08 -11.62
CA SER A 89 23.41 -15.15 -11.85
C SER A 89 23.56 -16.04 -10.63
N TYR A 90 23.59 -15.47 -9.43
CA TYR A 90 23.65 -16.21 -8.18
C TYR A 90 22.44 -17.12 -7.97
N ARG A 91 21.22 -16.61 -8.18
CA ARG A 91 19.99 -17.40 -8.04
C ARG A 91 19.93 -18.57 -9.02
N GLU A 92 20.31 -18.33 -10.27
CA GLU A 92 20.28 -19.33 -11.34
C GLU A 92 21.31 -20.44 -11.12
N HIS A 93 22.54 -20.07 -10.74
CA HIS A 93 23.67 -21.00 -10.76
C HIS A 93 24.14 -21.48 -9.38
N PHE A 94 23.88 -20.74 -8.29
CA PHE A 94 24.53 -20.99 -7.00
C PHE A 94 23.57 -21.08 -5.80
N ALA A 95 22.36 -20.50 -5.86
CA ALA A 95 21.44 -20.47 -4.72
C ALA A 95 20.97 -21.87 -4.26
N HIS A 96 21.01 -22.88 -5.14
CA HIS A 96 20.70 -24.27 -4.79
C HIS A 96 21.83 -24.97 -4.02
N ILE A 97 23.05 -24.40 -4.05
CA ILE A 97 24.25 -24.89 -3.35
C ILE A 97 24.48 -24.10 -2.05
N ASP A 98 23.89 -22.91 -1.92
CA ASP A 98 23.95 -22.12 -0.69
C ASP A 98 23.27 -22.84 0.48
N ALA A 99 24.08 -23.32 1.42
CA ALA A 99 23.62 -24.00 2.61
C ALA A 99 22.92 -23.07 3.63
N LEU A 100 22.89 -21.76 3.39
CA LEU A 100 22.22 -20.78 4.25
C LEU A 100 20.87 -20.38 3.69
N HIS A 101 19.89 -21.28 3.80
CA HIS A 101 18.51 -20.90 3.53
C HIS A 101 18.01 -19.96 4.66
N PRO A 102 17.28 -18.86 4.36
CA PRO A 102 16.66 -17.99 5.38
C PRO A 102 15.87 -18.72 6.46
N LYS A 103 15.32 -19.90 6.16
CA LYS A 103 14.58 -20.72 7.12
C LYS A 103 15.46 -21.39 8.18
N GLN A 104 16.74 -21.59 7.87
CA GLN A 104 17.70 -22.35 8.68
C GLN A 104 18.50 -21.46 9.63
N VAL A 105 18.61 -20.16 9.34
CA VAL A 105 19.27 -19.19 10.23
C VAL A 105 18.29 -18.66 11.27
N LYS A 106 18.69 -18.68 12.55
CA LYS A 106 17.86 -18.13 13.63
C LYS A 106 17.84 -16.61 13.51
N PRO A 107 16.68 -15.95 13.70
CA PRO A 107 16.63 -14.49 13.72
C PRO A 107 17.64 -13.89 14.72
N GLY A 108 18.41 -12.90 14.27
CA GLY A 108 19.50 -12.25 15.02
C GLY A 108 20.82 -13.02 15.04
N GLN A 109 20.87 -14.23 14.48
CA GLN A 109 22.14 -14.94 14.29
C GLN A 109 22.92 -14.27 13.14
N VAL A 110 24.16 -13.91 13.42
CA VAL A 110 25.11 -13.45 12.39
C VAL A 110 25.93 -14.64 11.91
N VAL A 111 25.95 -14.82 10.59
CA VAL A 111 26.75 -15.82 9.89
C VAL A 111 27.81 -15.11 9.08
N VAL A 112 29.06 -15.52 9.27
CA VAL A 112 30.19 -15.04 8.48
C VAL A 112 30.41 -16.03 7.34
N LEU A 113 30.36 -15.53 6.12
CA LEU A 113 30.65 -16.26 4.90
C LEU A 113 31.99 -15.78 4.37
N ASP A 114 33.01 -16.60 4.48
CA ASP A 114 34.25 -16.38 3.74
C ASP A 114 34.14 -17.10 2.40
N THR A 115 34.62 -16.50 1.31
CA THR A 115 34.61 -17.08 -0.05
C THR A 115 35.11 -18.54 -0.13
N PRO A 116 36.06 -19.03 0.69
CA PRO A 116 36.47 -20.45 0.71
C PRO A 116 35.41 -21.43 1.25
N MET A 117 34.31 -20.96 1.85
CA MET A 117 33.23 -21.82 2.37
C MET A 117 32.16 -22.17 1.34
N ILE A 118 32.26 -21.62 0.14
CA ILE A 118 31.32 -21.83 -0.97
C ILE A 118 31.97 -22.77 -2.01
N ASP A 119 31.16 -23.42 -2.83
CA ASP A 119 31.60 -24.14 -4.03
C ASP A 119 32.69 -23.36 -4.82
N PRO A 120 33.77 -24.03 -5.30
CA PRO A 120 34.89 -23.36 -5.97
C PRO A 120 34.52 -22.50 -7.18
N GLU A 121 33.48 -22.85 -7.92
CA GLU A 121 33.02 -22.08 -9.09
C GLU A 121 32.38 -20.77 -8.66
N CYS A 122 31.58 -20.81 -7.60
CA CYS A 122 30.97 -19.63 -7.00
C CYS A 122 32.02 -18.71 -6.35
N ALA A 123 33.02 -19.31 -5.68
CA ALA A 123 34.15 -18.59 -5.09
C ALA A 123 34.95 -17.80 -6.15
N ASP A 124 35.26 -18.43 -7.29
CA ASP A 124 35.95 -17.81 -8.42
C ASP A 124 35.10 -16.71 -9.10
N TYR A 125 33.78 -16.94 -9.24
CA TYR A 125 32.84 -15.92 -9.71
C TYR A 125 32.85 -14.66 -8.83
N PHE A 126 32.72 -14.82 -7.50
CA PHE A 126 32.75 -13.70 -6.57
C PHE A 126 34.12 -13.02 -6.50
N ALA A 127 35.22 -13.77 -6.56
CA ALA A 127 36.57 -13.20 -6.57
C ALA A 127 36.80 -12.28 -7.78
N ARG A 128 36.29 -12.63 -8.98
CA ARG A 128 36.34 -11.76 -10.18
C ARG A 128 35.59 -10.44 -10.00
N LEU A 129 34.54 -10.44 -9.17
CA LEU A 129 33.76 -9.25 -8.83
C LEU A 129 34.36 -8.46 -7.65
N GLY A 130 35.49 -8.91 -7.12
CA GLY A 130 36.15 -8.31 -5.96
C GLY A 130 35.39 -8.56 -4.64
N ILE A 131 34.61 -9.63 -4.55
CA ILE A 131 33.85 -10.04 -3.37
C ILE A 131 34.62 -11.15 -2.65
N TYR A 132 35.06 -10.88 -1.43
CA TYR A 132 35.95 -11.77 -0.66
C TYR A 132 35.31 -12.36 0.61
N GLY A 133 34.06 -12.00 0.85
CA GLY A 133 33.22 -12.60 1.87
C GLY A 133 32.03 -11.71 2.19
N SER A 134 31.18 -12.18 3.07
CA SER A 134 30.05 -11.40 3.54
C SER A 134 29.65 -11.75 4.97
N LEU A 135 28.98 -10.81 5.65
CA LEU A 135 28.33 -11.06 6.93
C LEU A 135 26.82 -10.99 6.71
N ARG A 136 26.13 -12.08 7.03
CA ARG A 136 24.67 -12.19 6.86
C ARG A 136 23.99 -12.30 8.21
N THR A 137 22.91 -11.55 8.39
CA THR A 137 21.97 -11.80 9.49
C THR A 137 20.54 -11.83 8.99
N CYS A 138 19.76 -12.77 9.52
CA CYS A 138 18.32 -12.84 9.28
C CYS A 138 17.60 -12.16 10.43
N PHE A 139 16.56 -11.39 10.13
CA PHE A 139 15.59 -10.94 11.12
C PHE A 139 14.18 -11.24 10.60
N ASN A 140 13.22 -11.33 11.52
CA ASN A 140 11.86 -11.71 11.16
C ASN A 140 10.83 -10.95 11.98
N ASP A 141 9.62 -10.84 11.42
CA ASP A 141 8.44 -10.57 12.22
C ASP A 141 7.74 -11.91 12.52
N PRO A 142 7.64 -12.31 13.80
CA PRO A 142 6.95 -13.54 14.20
C PRO A 142 5.47 -13.57 13.78
N THR A 143 4.84 -12.41 13.58
CA THR A 143 3.40 -12.32 13.28
C THR A 143 3.12 -12.59 11.80
N SER A 144 3.75 -11.82 10.92
CA SER A 144 3.59 -11.94 9.47
C SER A 144 4.42 -13.07 8.85
N GLN A 145 5.35 -13.66 9.62
CA GLN A 145 6.35 -14.62 9.14
C GLN A 145 7.28 -14.04 8.04
N MET A 146 7.25 -12.72 7.81
CA MET A 146 8.19 -12.05 6.94
C MET A 146 9.61 -12.25 7.47
N ARG A 147 10.53 -12.61 6.57
CA ARG A 147 11.95 -12.71 6.86
C ARG A 147 12.71 -11.75 5.98
N CYS A 148 13.73 -11.14 6.55
CA CYS A 148 14.60 -10.24 5.83
C CYS A 148 16.05 -10.60 6.13
N TRP A 149 16.89 -10.41 5.14
CA TRP A 149 18.34 -10.49 5.27
C TRP A 149 18.95 -9.11 5.31
N VAL A 150 20.00 -8.96 6.12
CA VAL A 150 21.06 -7.98 5.84
C VAL A 150 22.27 -8.77 5.38
N ASP A 151 22.83 -8.43 4.23
CA ASP A 151 24.09 -8.97 3.71
C ASP A 151 25.09 -7.84 3.56
N ILE A 152 26.19 -7.92 4.31
CA ILE A 152 27.29 -6.96 4.28
C ILE A 152 28.40 -7.59 3.44
N VAL A 153 28.54 -7.15 2.21
CA VAL A 153 29.50 -7.66 1.23
C VAL A 153 30.85 -6.96 1.41
N ARG A 154 31.92 -7.76 1.53
CA ARG A 154 33.28 -7.29 1.79
C ARG A 154 34.12 -7.29 0.51
N GLY A 155 34.85 -6.19 0.32
CA GLY A 155 35.83 -6.01 -0.76
C GLY A 155 37.25 -6.48 -0.39
N SER A 156 38.19 -6.34 -1.32
CA SER A 156 39.60 -6.75 -1.15
C SER A 156 40.34 -6.02 -0.02
N THR A 157 39.97 -4.76 0.24
CA THR A 157 40.55 -3.91 1.31
C THR A 157 40.10 -4.32 2.71
N GLN A 158 39.05 -5.14 2.82
CA GLN A 158 38.45 -5.63 4.06
C GLN A 158 38.68 -7.12 4.30
N ALA A 159 39.49 -7.77 3.47
CA ALA A 159 39.74 -9.20 3.57
C ALA A 159 40.25 -9.57 4.98
N ALA A 160 39.37 -10.20 5.76
CA ALA A 160 39.62 -10.92 7.01
C ALA A 160 40.43 -10.18 8.09
N ASN A 161 40.05 -8.95 8.44
CA ASN A 161 40.46 -8.38 9.74
C ASN A 161 39.49 -8.86 10.83
N ALA A 162 39.90 -9.85 11.62
CA ALA A 162 39.07 -10.47 12.67
C ALA A 162 38.46 -9.46 13.67
N THR A 163 39.12 -8.32 13.90
CA THR A 163 38.62 -7.23 14.75
C THR A 163 37.46 -6.47 14.10
N SER A 164 37.51 -6.25 12.78
CA SER A 164 36.43 -5.61 12.02
C SER A 164 35.20 -6.52 11.92
N ASP A 165 35.41 -7.82 11.76
CA ASP A 165 34.33 -8.81 11.71
C ASP A 165 33.64 -8.96 13.08
N ALA A 166 34.42 -8.96 14.17
CA ALA A 166 33.88 -8.98 15.53
C ALA A 166 33.01 -7.74 15.81
N TYR A 167 33.48 -6.56 15.40
CA TYR A 167 32.72 -5.31 15.56
C TYR A 167 31.44 -5.30 14.73
N ALA A 168 31.52 -5.64 13.43
CA ALA A 168 30.35 -5.70 12.56
C ALA A 168 29.32 -6.73 13.05
N ARG A 169 29.79 -7.87 13.57
CA ARG A 169 28.96 -8.88 14.20
C ARG A 169 28.24 -8.35 15.43
N GLU A 170 28.96 -7.74 16.38
CA GLU A 170 28.38 -7.17 17.59
C GLU A 170 27.33 -6.10 17.25
N LEU A 171 27.64 -5.22 16.30
CA LEU A 171 26.72 -4.21 15.81
C LEU A 171 25.42 -4.83 15.25
N LEU A 172 25.53 -5.86 14.40
CA LEU A 172 24.36 -6.56 13.86
C LEU A 172 23.55 -7.28 14.94
N GLU A 173 24.22 -7.91 15.92
CA GLU A 173 23.55 -8.57 17.05
C GLU A 173 22.77 -7.55 17.91
N VAL A 174 23.31 -6.34 18.11
CA VAL A 174 22.63 -5.23 18.81
C VAL A 174 21.48 -4.65 18.00
N LEU A 175 21.63 -4.52 16.68
CA LEU A 175 20.59 -3.99 15.78
C LEU A 175 19.46 -4.99 15.51
N ALA A 176 19.73 -6.30 15.56
CA ALA A 176 18.76 -7.37 15.28
C ALA A 176 17.39 -7.21 15.98
N PRO A 177 17.29 -6.96 17.30
CA PRO A 177 15.99 -6.75 17.94
C PRO A 177 15.26 -5.50 17.43
N HIS A 178 15.98 -4.45 17.04
CA HIS A 178 15.39 -3.24 16.45
C HIS A 178 14.90 -3.50 15.02
N LEU A 179 15.67 -4.25 14.22
CA LEU A 179 15.30 -4.67 12.87
C LEU A 179 14.01 -5.51 12.88
N SER A 180 13.92 -6.51 13.76
CA SER A 180 12.70 -7.32 13.90
C SER A 180 11.49 -6.48 14.32
N ARG A 181 11.66 -5.51 15.23
CA ARG A 181 10.58 -4.59 15.64
C ARG A 181 10.15 -3.68 14.50
N ALA A 182 11.10 -3.08 13.78
CA ALA A 182 10.82 -2.22 12.65
C ALA A 182 10.12 -2.98 11.52
N LEU A 183 10.55 -4.22 11.22
CA LEU A 183 9.88 -5.10 10.27
C LEU A 183 8.44 -5.41 10.69
N GLY A 184 8.20 -5.70 11.97
CA GLY A 184 6.84 -5.92 12.47
C GLY A 184 5.94 -4.68 12.36
N LEU A 185 6.48 -3.49 12.61
CA LEU A 185 5.76 -2.22 12.41
C LEU A 185 5.46 -1.98 10.92
N TYR A 186 6.44 -2.18 10.05
CA TYR A 186 6.29 -2.09 8.60
C TYR A 186 5.21 -3.06 8.10
N ALA A 187 5.28 -4.34 8.48
CA ALA A 187 4.32 -5.36 8.07
C ALA A 187 2.89 -5.01 8.49
N LYS A 188 2.70 -4.54 9.73
CA LYS A 188 1.38 -4.07 10.20
C LYS A 188 0.88 -2.85 9.42
N LEU A 189 1.76 -1.90 9.13
CA LEU A 189 1.38 -0.72 8.34
C LEU A 189 0.99 -1.11 6.90
N GLN A 190 1.75 -1.99 6.25
CA GLN A 190 1.41 -2.47 4.91
C GLN A 190 0.11 -3.28 4.90
N GLN A 191 -0.15 -4.08 5.93
CA GLN A 191 -1.42 -4.79 6.07
C GLN A 191 -2.59 -3.80 6.19
N HIS A 192 -2.47 -2.75 7.01
CA HIS A 192 -3.49 -1.72 7.13
C HIS A 192 -3.70 -0.95 5.82
N LYS A 193 -2.61 -0.62 5.11
CA LYS A 193 -2.68 0.03 3.80
C LYS A 193 -3.40 -0.84 2.77
N MET A 194 -3.04 -2.13 2.70
CA MET A 194 -3.71 -3.09 1.82
C MET A 194 -5.20 -3.20 2.13
N HIS A 195 -5.59 -3.28 3.41
CA HIS A 195 -7.00 -3.29 3.80
C HIS A 195 -7.71 -1.99 3.37
N GLN A 196 -7.08 -0.83 3.58
CA GLN A 196 -7.62 0.46 3.15
C GLN A 196 -7.82 0.50 1.63
N ASP A 197 -6.83 0.04 0.85
CA ASP A 197 -6.90 0.01 -0.61
C ASP A 197 -8.03 -0.92 -1.08
N ILE A 198 -8.15 -2.13 -0.52
CA ILE A 198 -9.23 -3.08 -0.83
C ILE A 198 -10.61 -2.49 -0.51
N TYR A 199 -10.77 -1.83 0.65
CA TYR A 199 -12.04 -1.22 1.03
C TYR A 199 -12.38 0.00 0.16
N ALA A 200 -11.41 0.84 -0.15
CA ALA A 200 -11.57 1.98 -1.06
C ALA A 200 -11.98 1.51 -2.46
N MET A 201 -11.30 0.49 -3.00
CA MET A 201 -11.70 -0.17 -4.25
C MET A 201 -13.14 -0.68 -4.18
N GLY A 202 -13.52 -1.31 -3.06
CA GLY A 202 -14.90 -1.76 -2.82
C GLY A 202 -15.92 -0.62 -2.92
N LEU A 203 -15.64 0.54 -2.32
CA LEU A 203 -16.48 1.74 -2.42
C LEU A 203 -16.53 2.29 -3.86
N ASP A 204 -15.40 2.25 -4.57
CA ASP A 204 -15.30 2.68 -5.95
C ASP A 204 -16.17 1.82 -6.87
N HIS A 205 -16.17 0.49 -6.68
CA HIS A 205 -17.03 -0.42 -7.42
C HIS A 205 -18.53 -0.19 -7.13
N LEU A 206 -18.87 0.30 -5.93
CA LEU A 206 -20.24 0.68 -5.55
C LEU A 206 -20.62 2.09 -6.03
N ALA A 207 -19.71 2.81 -6.71
CA ALA A 207 -19.85 4.21 -7.08
C ALA A 207 -20.23 5.11 -5.89
N LEU A 208 -19.71 4.77 -4.70
CA LEU A 208 -19.91 5.52 -3.47
C LEU A 208 -18.67 6.38 -3.22
N GLY A 209 -18.81 7.68 -3.44
CA GLY A 209 -17.77 8.64 -3.08
C GLY A 209 -17.66 8.77 -1.55
N CYS A 210 -16.44 8.81 -1.05
CA CYS A 210 -16.12 9.04 0.36
C CYS A 210 -15.01 10.08 0.47
N LEU A 211 -15.22 11.10 1.28
CA LEU A 211 -14.24 12.12 1.62
C LEU A 211 -14.04 12.19 3.13
N MET A 212 -12.81 12.45 3.55
CA MET A 212 -12.49 12.77 4.93
C MET A 212 -11.96 14.19 5.03
N LEU A 213 -12.46 14.96 5.98
CA LEU A 213 -12.06 16.35 6.20
C LEU A 213 -11.46 16.54 7.59
N ASP A 214 -10.52 17.48 7.71
CA ASP A 214 -9.96 17.92 8.98
C ASP A 214 -10.87 18.93 9.73
N GLY A 215 -10.39 19.48 10.84
CA GLY A 215 -11.15 20.45 11.66
C GLY A 215 -11.28 21.84 11.06
N GLN A 216 -10.58 22.10 9.95
CA GLN A 216 -10.63 23.33 9.18
C GLN A 216 -11.38 23.15 7.85
N ALA A 217 -12.07 22.01 7.70
CA ALA A 217 -12.79 21.60 6.49
C ALA A 217 -11.87 21.40 5.26
N HIS A 218 -10.59 21.09 5.46
CA HIS A 218 -9.73 20.65 4.37
C HIS A 218 -9.89 19.15 4.13
N VAL A 219 -10.00 18.76 2.86
CA VAL A 219 -10.07 17.38 2.40
C VAL A 219 -8.70 16.73 2.64
N LEU A 220 -8.68 15.76 3.55
CA LEU A 220 -7.52 14.91 3.85
C LEU A 220 -7.37 13.78 2.82
N CYS A 221 -8.49 13.18 2.43
CA CYS A 221 -8.51 12.16 1.39
C CYS A 221 -9.88 12.07 0.72
N ALA A 222 -9.88 11.55 -0.51
CA ALA A 222 -11.05 11.22 -1.29
C ALA A 222 -10.75 9.94 -2.09
N ASN A 223 -11.69 8.99 -2.12
CA ASN A 223 -11.55 7.81 -2.98
C ASN A 223 -11.77 8.17 -4.47
N GLN A 224 -11.54 7.21 -5.36
CA GLN A 224 -11.65 7.47 -6.80
C GLN A 224 -13.09 7.83 -7.19
N ALA A 225 -14.10 7.14 -6.64
CA ALA A 225 -15.50 7.47 -6.92
C ALA A 225 -15.87 8.90 -6.49
N ALA A 226 -15.35 9.40 -5.37
CA ALA A 226 -15.57 10.80 -4.99
C ALA A 226 -14.99 11.75 -6.04
N ASN A 227 -13.76 11.51 -6.51
CA ASN A 227 -13.14 12.35 -7.54
C ASN A 227 -13.89 12.28 -8.89
N ASP A 228 -14.43 11.11 -9.24
CA ASP A 228 -15.21 10.93 -10.47
C ASP A 228 -16.58 11.64 -10.40
N ILE A 229 -17.20 11.66 -9.22
CA ILE A 229 -18.49 12.35 -9.00
C ILE A 229 -18.28 13.87 -8.89
N LEU A 230 -17.25 14.29 -8.16
CA LEU A 230 -16.99 15.69 -7.82
C LEU A 230 -16.17 16.39 -8.90
N ARG A 231 -16.86 16.95 -9.89
CA ARG A 231 -16.22 17.63 -11.01
C ARG A 231 -16.75 19.06 -11.17
N PRO A 232 -15.91 20.01 -11.64
CA PRO A 232 -16.33 21.40 -11.82
C PRO A 232 -17.55 21.57 -12.74
N ASP A 233 -17.69 20.74 -13.77
CA ASP A 233 -18.83 20.73 -14.72
C ASP A 233 -20.14 20.29 -14.07
N VAL A 234 -20.06 19.54 -12.98
CA VAL A 234 -21.22 19.04 -12.22
C VAL A 234 -21.69 20.08 -11.19
N GLY A 235 -20.84 21.05 -10.82
CA GLY A 235 -21.18 22.14 -9.89
C GLY A 235 -20.74 21.90 -8.44
N LEU A 236 -20.07 20.78 -8.17
CA LEU A 236 -19.45 20.46 -6.89
C LEU A 236 -18.06 19.89 -7.14
N SER A 237 -17.01 20.50 -6.58
CA SER A 237 -15.62 20.14 -6.89
C SER A 237 -14.70 20.33 -5.69
N ILE A 238 -13.54 19.68 -5.71
CA ILE A 238 -12.49 19.90 -4.72
C ILE A 238 -11.50 20.91 -5.29
N ALA A 239 -11.36 22.07 -4.64
CA ALA A 239 -10.39 23.11 -5.04
C ALA A 239 -9.73 23.73 -3.81
N GLY A 240 -8.41 23.91 -3.86
CA GLY A 240 -7.66 24.43 -2.70
C GLY A 240 -7.85 23.59 -1.43
N GLN A 241 -7.94 22.26 -1.58
CA GLN A 241 -8.26 21.29 -0.52
C GLN A 241 -9.65 21.47 0.13
N ARG A 242 -10.57 22.22 -0.47
CA ARG A 242 -11.93 22.40 0.08
C ARG A 242 -12.98 21.92 -0.90
N LEU A 243 -14.11 21.46 -0.36
CA LEU A 243 -15.27 21.12 -1.15
C LEU A 243 -16.05 22.41 -1.48
N LEU A 244 -16.10 22.75 -2.76
CA LEU A 244 -16.75 23.95 -3.27
C LEU A 244 -17.96 23.59 -4.14
N ALA A 245 -19.10 24.17 -3.80
CA ALA A 245 -20.31 24.19 -4.60
C ALA A 245 -20.40 25.52 -5.36
N GLN A 246 -20.83 25.46 -6.62
CA GLN A 246 -21.08 26.68 -7.42
C GLN A 246 -22.30 27.46 -6.91
N ASP A 247 -23.31 26.75 -6.42
CA ASP A 247 -24.50 27.36 -5.82
C ASP A 247 -24.20 27.82 -4.38
N THR A 248 -24.49 29.09 -4.08
CA THR A 248 -24.17 29.71 -2.78
C THR A 248 -25.04 29.16 -1.65
N GLN A 249 -26.30 28.80 -1.91
CA GLN A 249 -27.18 28.19 -0.93
C GLN A 249 -26.68 26.77 -0.59
N VAL A 250 -26.32 25.99 -1.60
CA VAL A 250 -25.71 24.67 -1.41
C VAL A 250 -24.40 24.77 -0.63
N GLN A 251 -23.54 25.73 -0.97
CA GLN A 251 -22.29 25.94 -0.23
C GLN A 251 -22.55 26.28 1.25
N HIS A 252 -23.57 27.10 1.53
CA HIS A 252 -23.93 27.46 2.89
C HIS A 252 -24.43 26.24 3.68
N GLU A 253 -25.33 25.44 3.10
CA GLU A 253 -25.83 24.20 3.71
C GLU A 253 -24.72 23.17 3.96
N LEU A 254 -23.79 23.04 3.00
CA LEU A 254 -22.61 22.19 3.13
C LEU A 254 -21.73 22.62 4.30
N ASN A 255 -21.38 23.91 4.37
CA ASN A 255 -20.57 24.45 5.46
C ASN A 255 -21.25 24.22 6.82
N GLN A 256 -22.56 24.48 6.92
CA GLN A 256 -23.31 24.22 8.16
C GLN A 256 -23.29 22.75 8.57
N ALA A 257 -23.42 21.82 7.62
CA ALA A 257 -23.38 20.39 7.91
C ALA A 257 -21.99 19.93 8.37
N ILE A 258 -20.93 20.45 7.75
CA ILE A 258 -19.54 20.19 8.12
C ILE A 258 -19.24 20.76 9.51
N ASP A 259 -19.60 22.02 9.76
CA ASP A 259 -19.38 22.68 11.05
C ASP A 259 -20.09 21.94 12.20
N ASN A 260 -21.32 21.49 11.94
CA ASN A 260 -22.07 20.67 12.90
C ASN A 260 -21.35 19.35 13.20
N ALA A 261 -20.92 18.62 12.17
CA ALA A 261 -20.17 17.36 12.36
C ALA A 261 -18.86 17.57 13.15
N ILE A 262 -18.14 18.67 12.93
CA ILE A 262 -16.94 19.03 13.70
C ILE A 262 -17.30 19.27 15.18
N GLN A 263 -18.37 20.02 15.46
CA GLN A 263 -18.82 20.30 16.83
C GLN A 263 -19.28 19.02 17.55
N LEU A 264 -19.99 18.14 16.85
CA LEU A 264 -20.42 16.85 17.41
C LEU A 264 -19.23 15.97 17.78
N ARG A 265 -18.21 15.87 16.92
CA ARG A 265 -17.00 15.07 17.24
C ARG A 265 -16.23 15.61 18.44
N ALA A 266 -16.24 16.94 18.64
CA ALA A 266 -15.60 17.56 19.81
C ALA A 266 -16.31 17.22 21.13
N THR A 267 -17.56 16.76 21.06
CA THR A 267 -18.36 16.41 22.25
C THR A 267 -18.41 14.88 22.37
N PRO A 268 -17.72 14.26 23.34
CA PRO A 268 -17.56 12.79 23.42
C PRO A 268 -18.85 12.01 23.77
N GLN A 269 -20.02 12.65 23.70
CA GLN A 269 -21.29 11.95 23.73
C GLN A 269 -21.56 11.39 22.34
N TYR A 270 -21.66 10.06 22.23
CA TYR A 270 -21.98 9.37 20.98
C TYR A 270 -23.29 9.94 20.43
N SER A 271 -23.18 10.73 19.36
CA SER A 271 -24.30 11.23 18.59
C SER A 271 -24.20 10.63 17.20
N ASP A 272 -25.18 9.81 16.83
CA ASP A 272 -25.33 9.25 15.47
C ASP A 272 -26.04 10.25 14.54
N GLU A 273 -25.94 11.56 14.87
CA GLU A 273 -26.53 12.62 14.06
C GLU A 273 -25.80 12.71 12.72
N MET A 274 -26.56 12.43 11.67
CA MET A 274 -26.13 12.51 10.29
C MET A 274 -26.92 13.61 9.58
N ARG A 275 -26.24 14.39 8.73
CA ARG A 275 -26.87 15.42 7.89
C ARG A 275 -26.96 14.93 6.46
N LEU A 276 -28.17 14.75 5.96
CA LEU A 276 -28.42 14.45 4.55
C LEU A 276 -28.64 15.75 3.79
N LEU A 277 -27.85 15.96 2.76
CA LEU A 277 -27.95 17.10 1.85
C LEU A 277 -28.32 16.60 0.45
N ARG A 278 -29.17 17.37 -0.21
CA ARG A 278 -29.59 17.14 -1.58
C ARG A 278 -29.03 18.25 -2.44
N VAL A 279 -28.11 17.93 -3.35
CA VAL A 279 -27.44 18.93 -4.19
C VAL A 279 -27.95 18.81 -5.63
N PRO A 280 -28.73 19.78 -6.13
CA PRO A 280 -29.10 19.85 -7.54
C PRO A 280 -27.88 20.24 -8.38
N LEU A 281 -27.68 19.55 -9.50
CA LEU A 281 -26.56 19.77 -10.41
C LEU A 281 -27.01 20.51 -11.67
N ILE A 282 -26.03 21.07 -12.37
CA ILE A 282 -26.22 21.98 -13.51
C ILE A 282 -26.94 21.29 -14.69
N ASP A 283 -26.73 20.00 -14.87
CA ASP A 283 -27.31 19.18 -15.95
C ASP A 283 -28.64 18.49 -15.56
N GLY A 284 -29.21 18.85 -14.41
CA GLY A 284 -30.44 18.23 -13.88
C GLY A 284 -30.19 16.92 -13.12
N MET A 285 -28.94 16.48 -12.99
CA MET A 285 -28.59 15.40 -12.07
C MET A 285 -28.71 15.83 -10.61
N LEU A 286 -28.73 14.86 -9.71
CA LEU A 286 -28.87 15.09 -8.29
C LEU A 286 -27.80 14.31 -7.52
N LEU A 287 -27.13 14.96 -6.58
CA LEU A 287 -26.27 14.26 -5.62
C LEU A 287 -26.97 14.13 -4.26
N GLY A 288 -26.80 12.96 -3.65
CA GLY A 288 -27.05 12.74 -2.24
C GLY A 288 -25.74 12.82 -1.49
N LEU A 289 -25.66 13.74 -0.52
CA LEU A 289 -24.52 13.88 0.37
C LEU A 289 -24.94 13.49 1.78
N LEU A 290 -24.17 12.60 2.42
CA LEU A 290 -24.33 12.26 3.83
C LEU A 290 -23.11 12.73 4.60
N VAL A 291 -23.27 13.74 5.45
CA VAL A 291 -22.22 14.31 6.28
C VAL A 291 -22.34 13.77 7.69
N THR A 292 -21.27 13.15 8.19
CA THR A 292 -21.24 12.51 9.52
C THR A 292 -19.97 12.93 10.28
N PRO A 293 -20.00 13.00 11.62
CA PRO A 293 -18.78 13.11 12.40
C PRO A 293 -17.89 11.88 12.20
N ALA A 294 -16.58 12.08 12.16
CA ALA A 294 -15.62 10.97 12.17
C ALA A 294 -15.57 10.32 13.58
N PRO A 295 -15.32 8.99 13.67
CA PRO A 295 -15.21 8.32 14.96
C PRO A 295 -14.18 8.96 15.90
N TRP A 296 -14.52 9.07 17.18
CA TRP A 296 -13.61 9.61 18.17
C TRP A 296 -12.57 8.58 18.60
N LEU A 297 -11.29 8.93 18.45
CA LEU A 297 -10.14 8.09 18.81
C LEU A 297 -9.26 8.84 19.84
N PRO A 298 -9.25 8.47 21.13
CA PRO A 298 -8.61 9.27 22.19
C PRO A 298 -7.12 9.54 21.96
N HIS A 299 -6.41 8.56 21.40
CA HIS A 299 -4.96 8.60 21.20
C HIS A 299 -4.55 9.11 19.80
N TYR A 300 -5.52 9.53 18.98
CA TYR A 300 -5.30 10.07 17.64
C TYR A 300 -6.04 11.39 17.47
N GLN A 301 -5.40 12.46 17.97
CA GLN A 301 -5.90 13.83 17.95
C GLN A 301 -4.82 14.74 17.35
N GLY A 302 -5.23 15.78 16.63
CA GLY A 302 -4.33 16.71 15.96
C GLY A 302 -5.06 17.61 14.99
N GLN A 303 -4.35 18.55 14.36
CA GLN A 303 -4.97 19.46 13.37
C GLN A 303 -5.36 18.72 12.08
N HIS A 304 -4.57 17.74 11.65
CA HIS A 304 -4.76 17.00 10.39
C HIS A 304 -5.38 15.62 10.57
N VAL A 305 -6.17 15.41 11.64
CA VAL A 305 -6.91 14.15 11.84
C VAL A 305 -8.31 14.26 11.25
N PRO A 306 -8.91 13.18 10.74
CA PRO A 306 -10.28 13.19 10.24
C PRO A 306 -11.26 13.63 11.33
N GLN A 307 -12.04 14.67 11.03
CA GLN A 307 -13.11 15.19 11.87
C GLN A 307 -14.49 14.92 11.27
N VAL A 308 -14.59 14.90 9.94
CA VAL A 308 -15.85 14.71 9.20
C VAL A 308 -15.65 13.68 8.10
N ILE A 309 -16.68 12.86 7.87
CA ILE A 309 -16.80 11.96 6.73
C ILE A 309 -17.97 12.44 5.88
N ILE A 310 -17.76 12.56 4.57
CA ILE A 310 -18.80 12.88 3.60
C ILE A 310 -18.92 11.72 2.62
N TYR A 311 -20.09 11.09 2.58
CA TYR A 311 -20.45 10.14 1.53
C TYR A 311 -21.20 10.86 0.42
N VAL A 312 -20.88 10.56 -0.83
CA VAL A 312 -21.47 11.19 -2.02
C VAL A 312 -21.94 10.11 -2.98
N VAL A 313 -23.18 10.21 -3.41
CA VAL A 313 -23.75 9.35 -4.46
C VAL A 313 -24.42 10.19 -5.54
N SER A 314 -24.28 9.77 -6.79
CA SER A 314 -25.09 10.32 -7.88
C SER A 314 -26.44 9.61 -7.93
N LEU A 315 -27.51 10.38 -7.79
CA LEU A 315 -28.91 9.93 -7.80
C LEU A 315 -29.56 10.04 -9.18
N GLY A 316 -28.79 10.36 -10.23
CA GLY A 316 -29.32 10.59 -11.59
C GLY A 316 -28.40 10.26 -12.76
N ASP A 317 -27.17 9.81 -12.53
CA ASP A 317 -26.21 9.54 -13.63
C ASP A 317 -26.48 8.18 -14.29
N THR A 318 -27.47 8.16 -15.19
CA THR A 318 -27.74 7.02 -16.07
C THR A 318 -26.66 6.85 -17.14
N ARG A 319 -25.84 7.87 -17.43
CA ARG A 319 -24.81 7.81 -18.48
C ARG A 319 -23.67 6.90 -18.08
N ASN A 320 -23.22 6.98 -16.82
CA ASN A 320 -22.21 6.08 -16.27
C ASN A 320 -22.71 4.62 -16.15
N SER A 321 -24.00 4.44 -15.83
CA SER A 321 -24.63 3.10 -15.79
C SER A 321 -24.79 2.50 -17.19
N GLN A 322 -25.11 3.30 -18.21
CA GLN A 322 -25.21 2.85 -19.60
C GLN A 322 -23.85 2.51 -20.20
N ALA A 323 -22.80 3.31 -19.94
CA ALA A 323 -21.44 3.00 -20.38
C ALA A 323 -20.92 1.70 -19.75
N ALA A 324 -21.20 1.45 -18.47
CA ALA A 324 -20.86 0.20 -17.80
C ALA A 324 -21.66 -1.00 -18.35
N ALA A 325 -22.95 -0.81 -18.65
CA ALA A 325 -23.83 -1.80 -19.25
C ALA A 325 -23.43 -2.21 -20.68
N GLN A 326 -22.71 -1.34 -21.39
CA GLN A 326 -22.16 -1.62 -22.72
C GLN A 326 -20.77 -2.29 -22.67
N SER A 327 -20.16 -2.43 -21.49
CA SER A 327 -18.85 -3.07 -21.36
C SER A 327 -18.92 -4.58 -21.65
N THR A 328 -17.99 -5.07 -22.46
CA THR A 328 -17.88 -6.50 -22.81
C THR A 328 -17.64 -7.35 -21.56
N HIS A 329 -16.89 -6.83 -20.58
CA HIS A 329 -16.62 -7.51 -19.31
C HIS A 329 -17.88 -7.72 -18.47
N ALA A 330 -18.70 -6.68 -18.26
CA ALA A 330 -19.95 -6.81 -17.53
C ALA A 330 -20.90 -7.79 -18.22
N SER A 331 -21.02 -7.73 -19.56
CA SER A 331 -21.85 -8.67 -20.31
C SER A 331 -21.40 -10.12 -20.16
N ALA A 332 -20.08 -10.38 -20.15
CA ALA A 332 -19.55 -11.73 -19.94
C ALA A 332 -19.75 -12.23 -18.51
N ALA A 333 -19.61 -11.34 -17.52
CA ALA A 333 -19.86 -11.66 -16.11
C ALA A 333 -21.33 -12.02 -15.88
N VAL A 334 -22.26 -11.21 -16.40
CA VAL A 334 -23.71 -11.47 -16.37
C VAL A 334 -24.05 -12.79 -17.07
N ALA A 335 -23.50 -13.03 -18.27
CA ALA A 335 -23.71 -14.28 -19.00
C ALA A 335 -23.32 -15.51 -18.17
N ARG A 336 -22.13 -15.46 -17.56
CA ARG A 336 -21.60 -16.57 -16.75
C ARG A 336 -22.37 -16.77 -15.45
N LEU A 337 -22.73 -15.69 -14.76
CA LEU A 337 -23.43 -15.76 -13.47
C LEU A 337 -24.86 -16.27 -13.63
N PHE A 338 -25.54 -15.86 -14.70
CA PHE A 338 -26.97 -16.08 -14.88
C PHE A 338 -27.32 -17.09 -16.00
N GLY A 339 -26.32 -17.70 -16.65
CA GLY A 339 -26.52 -18.65 -17.73
C GLY A 339 -27.21 -18.03 -18.97
N LEU A 340 -27.01 -16.73 -19.18
CA LEU A 340 -27.60 -15.98 -20.28
C LEU A 340 -26.71 -16.02 -21.52
N THR A 341 -27.32 -15.94 -22.70
CA THR A 341 -26.57 -15.75 -23.95
C THR A 341 -25.97 -14.34 -24.01
N PRO A 342 -24.99 -14.07 -24.90
CA PRO A 342 -24.42 -12.74 -25.03
C PRO A 342 -25.46 -11.65 -25.35
N GLN A 343 -26.45 -11.94 -26.20
CA GLN A 343 -27.52 -10.98 -26.53
C GLN A 343 -28.50 -10.77 -25.38
N GLU A 344 -28.88 -11.85 -24.67
CA GLU A 344 -29.71 -11.74 -23.47
C GLU A 344 -29.01 -10.94 -22.37
N SER A 345 -27.70 -11.13 -22.20
CA SER A 345 -26.90 -10.42 -21.18
C SER A 345 -26.81 -8.93 -21.48
N LYS A 346 -26.59 -8.55 -22.74
CA LYS A 346 -26.61 -7.15 -23.18
C LYS A 346 -27.99 -6.53 -22.95
N LEU A 347 -29.07 -7.21 -23.33
CA LEU A 347 -30.42 -6.72 -23.07
C LEU A 347 -30.67 -6.55 -21.57
N ALA A 348 -30.28 -7.52 -20.76
CA ALA A 348 -30.47 -7.48 -19.31
C ALA A 348 -29.73 -6.30 -18.66
N LEU A 349 -28.50 -6.03 -19.10
CA LEU A 349 -27.69 -4.88 -18.65
C LEU A 349 -28.31 -3.54 -19.04
N LEU A 350 -28.80 -3.40 -20.28
CA LEU A 350 -29.46 -2.17 -20.74
C LEU A 350 -30.73 -1.86 -19.95
N LEU A 351 -31.55 -2.89 -19.69
CA LEU A 351 -32.75 -2.76 -18.87
C LEU A 351 -32.40 -2.45 -17.40
N ALA A 352 -31.34 -3.05 -16.87
CA ALA A 352 -30.83 -2.77 -15.52
C ALA A 352 -30.27 -1.35 -15.36
N ALA A 353 -29.67 -0.80 -16.43
CA ALA A 353 -29.22 0.58 -16.50
C ALA A 353 -30.36 1.60 -16.72
N GLY A 354 -31.62 1.15 -16.68
CA GLY A 354 -32.80 2.01 -16.77
C GLY A 354 -33.30 2.30 -18.19
N SER A 355 -32.72 1.66 -19.23
CA SER A 355 -33.22 1.83 -20.59
C SER A 355 -34.62 1.26 -20.74
N SER A 356 -35.48 1.95 -21.50
CA SER A 356 -36.77 1.38 -21.88
C SER A 356 -36.59 0.19 -22.83
N MET A 357 -37.62 -0.66 -22.97
CA MET A 357 -37.55 -1.80 -23.91
C MET A 357 -37.29 -1.34 -25.35
N ASN A 358 -37.80 -0.16 -25.74
CA ASN A 358 -37.60 0.41 -27.06
C ASN A 358 -36.15 0.86 -27.25
N GLU A 359 -35.62 1.63 -26.30
CA GLU A 359 -34.22 2.09 -26.31
C GLU A 359 -33.25 0.91 -26.29
N ALA A 360 -33.52 -0.10 -25.48
CA ALA A 360 -32.67 -1.29 -25.41
C ALA A 360 -32.68 -2.07 -26.73
N ALA A 361 -33.83 -2.17 -27.40
CA ALA A 361 -33.93 -2.81 -28.72
C ALA A 361 -33.15 -2.03 -29.79
N GLU A 362 -33.25 -0.70 -29.77
CA GLU A 362 -32.52 0.20 -30.67
C GLU A 362 -31.01 0.09 -30.45
N GLN A 363 -30.53 0.16 -29.21
CA GLN A 363 -29.11 0.03 -28.87
C GLN A 363 -28.53 -1.35 -29.23
N LEU A 364 -29.35 -2.40 -29.20
CA LEU A 364 -28.96 -3.75 -29.63
C LEU A 364 -29.03 -3.94 -31.15
N GLY A 365 -29.64 -3.03 -31.89
CA GLY A 365 -29.88 -3.17 -33.33
C GLY A 365 -30.87 -4.29 -33.67
N VAL A 366 -31.86 -4.55 -32.79
CA VAL A 366 -32.88 -5.61 -32.99
C VAL A 366 -34.29 -5.04 -33.01
N ALA A 367 -35.23 -5.76 -33.62
CA ALA A 367 -36.63 -5.40 -33.56
C ALA A 367 -37.16 -5.47 -32.11
N ILE A 368 -38.07 -4.57 -31.74
CA ILE A 368 -38.71 -4.56 -30.41
C ILE A 368 -39.37 -5.91 -30.06
N SER A 369 -39.92 -6.61 -31.05
CA SER A 369 -40.50 -7.95 -30.88
C SER A 369 -39.44 -8.99 -30.47
N ALA A 370 -38.23 -8.91 -31.03
CA ALA A 370 -37.12 -9.77 -30.65
C ALA A 370 -36.62 -9.45 -29.23
N ALA A 371 -36.48 -8.18 -28.87
CA ALA A 371 -36.13 -7.77 -27.51
C ALA A 371 -37.15 -8.28 -26.47
N ARG A 372 -38.46 -8.18 -26.77
CA ARG A 372 -39.52 -8.76 -25.92
C ARG A 372 -39.46 -10.28 -25.80
N ASN A 373 -39.01 -10.98 -26.83
CA ASN A 373 -38.81 -12.44 -26.76
C ASN A 373 -37.58 -12.78 -25.92
N TYR A 374 -36.47 -12.07 -26.10
CA TYR A 374 -35.29 -12.22 -25.25
C TYR A 374 -35.61 -11.93 -23.78
N SER A 375 -36.38 -10.89 -23.47
CA SER A 375 -36.78 -10.59 -22.08
C SER A 375 -37.61 -11.72 -21.46
N LYS A 376 -38.53 -12.34 -22.21
CA LYS A 376 -39.28 -13.52 -21.74
C LYS A 376 -38.37 -14.70 -21.43
N ASN A 377 -37.39 -14.96 -22.30
CA ASN A 377 -36.42 -16.03 -22.09
C ASN A 377 -35.55 -15.75 -20.87
N ILE A 378 -35.08 -14.51 -20.68
CA ILE A 378 -34.36 -14.09 -19.48
C ILE A 378 -35.22 -14.34 -18.24
N TYR A 379 -36.46 -13.89 -18.23
CA TYR A 379 -37.35 -14.06 -17.06
C TYR A 379 -37.59 -15.53 -16.73
N ALA A 380 -37.78 -16.37 -17.75
CA ALA A 380 -37.93 -17.81 -17.56
C ALA A 380 -36.64 -18.46 -17.03
N LYS A 381 -35.48 -18.15 -17.60
CA LYS A 381 -34.18 -18.70 -17.17
C LYS A 381 -33.84 -18.33 -15.73
N LEU A 382 -34.18 -17.11 -15.31
CA LEU A 382 -33.90 -16.59 -13.97
C LEU A 382 -35.04 -16.83 -12.98
N ASN A 383 -36.15 -17.42 -13.43
CA ASN A 383 -37.36 -17.64 -12.65
C ASN A 383 -37.86 -16.37 -11.93
N ILE A 384 -37.95 -15.26 -12.69
CA ILE A 384 -38.40 -13.95 -12.20
C ILE A 384 -39.67 -13.49 -12.94
N ARG A 385 -40.41 -12.55 -12.35
CA ARG A 385 -41.75 -12.17 -12.86
C ARG A 385 -41.73 -10.99 -13.84
N GLY A 386 -40.61 -10.28 -13.94
CA GLY A 386 -40.49 -9.18 -14.91
C GLY A 386 -39.26 -8.30 -14.72
N GLN A 387 -39.31 -7.14 -15.37
CA GLN A 387 -38.18 -6.19 -15.44
C GLN A 387 -37.74 -5.68 -14.07
N ASN A 388 -38.66 -5.39 -13.14
CA ASN A 388 -38.30 -4.89 -11.81
C ASN A 388 -37.51 -5.93 -11.00
N ASP A 389 -37.86 -7.21 -11.11
CA ASP A 389 -37.12 -8.30 -10.49
C ASP A 389 -35.73 -8.44 -11.11
N LEU A 390 -35.62 -8.27 -12.44
CA LEU A 390 -34.36 -8.30 -13.16
C LEU A 390 -33.44 -7.16 -12.71
N ILE A 391 -33.95 -5.93 -12.65
CA ILE A 391 -33.22 -4.76 -12.16
C ILE A 391 -32.71 -5.03 -10.74
N ARG A 392 -33.60 -5.45 -9.83
CA ARG A 392 -33.23 -5.75 -8.44
C ARG A 392 -32.19 -6.86 -8.33
N LEU A 393 -32.30 -7.91 -9.15
CA LEU A 393 -31.36 -9.03 -9.15
C LEU A 393 -29.98 -8.59 -9.65
N ILE A 394 -29.94 -7.84 -10.75
CA ILE A 394 -28.70 -7.37 -11.35
C ILE A 394 -28.02 -6.31 -10.47
N SER A 395 -28.77 -5.35 -9.90
CA SER A 395 -28.23 -4.34 -8.97
C SER A 395 -27.66 -4.93 -7.69
N LYS A 396 -28.11 -6.12 -7.27
CA LYS A 396 -27.54 -6.87 -6.14
C LYS A 396 -26.42 -7.81 -6.54
N SER A 397 -26.21 -8.02 -7.84
CA SER A 397 -25.20 -8.94 -8.33
C SER A 397 -23.86 -8.24 -8.48
N PHE A 398 -22.78 -8.95 -8.16
CA PHE A 398 -21.43 -8.47 -8.39
C PHE A 398 -21.06 -8.37 -9.89
N ALA A 399 -21.96 -8.76 -10.79
CA ALA A 399 -21.73 -8.69 -12.24
C ALA A 399 -21.70 -7.25 -12.79
N LEU A 400 -22.13 -6.28 -11.98
CA LEU A 400 -22.02 -4.84 -12.26
C LEU A 400 -20.87 -4.15 -11.50
N LEU A 401 -20.15 -4.84 -10.62
CA LEU A 401 -18.93 -4.25 -10.05
C LEU A 401 -17.95 -4.03 -11.21
N ARG A 402 -17.50 -2.78 -11.36
CA ARG A 402 -16.58 -2.37 -12.44
C ARG A 402 -15.26 -3.11 -12.40
#